data_AF-A0A916JMQ8-F1
#
_entry.id   AF-A0A916JMQ8-F1
#
_cell.length_a   1.000
_cell.length_b   1.000
_cell.length_c   1.000
_cell.angle_alpha   90.00
_cell.angle_beta   90.00
_cell.angle_gamma   90.00
#
_symmetry.space_group_name_H-M   'P 1'
#
loop_
_entity.id
_entity.type
_entity.pdbx_description
1 polymer ?
#
loop_
_entity_poly.entity_id
_entity_poly.type
_entity_poly.pdbx_seq_one_letter_code
_entity_poly.pdbx_strand_id
1 'polypeptide(L)'
;MKPIWMLTCSLVFLSCDAQTAQETEHVTKETSEEISRVEQYYLNNKGNDQPSQSKGSVSNGSLENGKLLPFSGTNYQYFDTTSYLMGRGFMNDKVKTTVLSTYQRCEKEISGRHFYLMECANQNGGKIFPHRTHQNGLSVDFMMPLNQNNKPYYDLDKLGGQHYLLAFDYEGRYLDDPSIQIDFEVVAKHLLLLEQQANEVGLKIKKVIIHTELKDELYAGKYGQQLKSSNIYVVKALSPLINALHDDHYHVDFESL
;
A
#
# COMPACT_ATOMS: atom_id res chain seq x y z
N MET A 1 -59.06 11.73 46.89
CA MET A 1 -59.02 11.30 45.49
C MET A 1 -58.86 12.54 44.62
N LYS A 2 -57.71 12.69 43.95
CA LYS A 2 -57.43 13.74 42.96
C LYS A 2 -57.08 13.04 41.64
N PRO A 3 -57.60 13.46 40.47
CA PRO A 3 -57.26 12.82 39.22
C PRO A 3 -55.92 13.37 38.69
N ILE A 4 -55.06 12.47 38.24
CA ILE A 4 -53.82 12.76 37.54
C ILE A 4 -54.18 12.87 36.05
N TRP A 5 -53.92 14.03 35.44
CA TRP A 5 -53.94 14.21 33.99
C TRP A 5 -52.58 13.77 33.43
N MET A 6 -52.55 12.69 32.66
CA MET A 6 -51.41 12.35 31.80
C MET A 6 -51.60 13.03 30.44
N LEU A 7 -50.68 13.92 30.09
CA LEU A 7 -50.56 14.48 28.75
C LEU A 7 -49.66 13.54 27.92
N THR A 8 -50.25 12.78 27.01
CA THR A 8 -49.48 11.97 26.03
C THR A 8 -49.05 12.86 24.88
N CYS A 9 -47.75 13.13 24.81
CA CYS A 9 -47.13 13.78 23.65
C CYS A 9 -46.79 12.71 22.62
N SER A 10 -47.62 12.57 21.59
CA SER A 10 -47.34 11.69 20.44
C SER A 10 -46.26 12.32 19.57
N LEU A 11 -45.01 11.88 19.73
CA LEU A 11 -43.96 12.09 18.74
C LEU A 11 -44.22 11.15 17.56
N VAL A 12 -44.64 11.74 16.44
CA VAL A 12 -44.69 11.06 15.15
C VAL A 12 -43.24 10.84 14.70
N PHE A 13 -42.76 9.60 14.78
CA PHE A 13 -41.54 9.18 14.12
C PHE A 13 -41.79 9.17 12.60
N LEU A 14 -41.41 10.24 11.92
CA LEU A 14 -41.20 10.18 10.47
C LEU A 14 -39.97 9.32 10.21
N SER A 15 -40.15 8.25 9.44
CA SER A 15 -39.12 7.27 9.13
C SER A 15 -37.96 7.89 8.33
N CYS A 16 -36.74 7.71 8.81
CA CYS A 16 -35.50 8.02 8.10
C CYS A 16 -35.12 6.87 7.15
N ASP A 17 -36.00 6.51 6.20
CA ASP A 17 -35.69 5.48 5.18
C ASP A 17 -35.28 6.08 3.82
N ALA A 18 -35.61 7.34 3.57
CA ALA A 18 -35.32 8.01 2.29
C ALA A 18 -33.86 8.51 2.20
N GLN A 19 -33.26 8.93 3.32
CA GLN A 19 -31.87 9.42 3.34
C GLN A 19 -30.86 8.29 3.11
N THR A 20 -31.09 7.13 3.71
CA THR A 20 -30.24 5.93 3.57
C THR A 20 -30.28 5.37 2.15
N ALA A 21 -31.45 5.34 1.49
CA ALA A 21 -31.55 4.88 0.10
C ALA A 21 -30.82 5.82 -0.87
N GLN A 22 -30.95 7.14 -0.68
CA GLN A 22 -30.32 8.13 -1.53
C GLN A 22 -28.79 8.19 -1.34
N GLU A 23 -28.30 8.06 -0.11
CA GLU A 23 -26.86 7.92 0.16
C GLU A 23 -26.29 6.64 -0.44
N THR A 24 -27.00 5.52 -0.35
CA THR A 24 -26.54 4.25 -0.91
C THR A 24 -26.49 4.28 -2.45
N GLU A 25 -27.49 4.86 -3.10
CA GLU A 25 -27.48 5.03 -4.57
C GLU A 25 -26.40 6.01 -5.04
N HIS A 26 -26.16 7.08 -4.29
CA HIS A 26 -25.11 8.05 -4.63
C HIS A 26 -23.72 7.42 -4.52
N VAL A 27 -23.44 6.73 -3.40
CA VAL A 27 -22.15 6.06 -3.15
C VAL A 27 -21.90 4.96 -4.19
N THR A 28 -22.92 4.16 -4.53
CA THR A 28 -22.75 3.08 -5.53
C THR A 28 -22.50 3.62 -6.93
N LYS A 29 -23.17 4.72 -7.31
CA LYS A 29 -22.94 5.37 -8.60
C LYS A 29 -21.55 6.00 -8.68
N GLU A 30 -21.15 6.77 -7.67
CA GLU A 30 -19.80 7.36 -7.59
C GLU A 30 -18.71 6.30 -7.66
N THR A 31 -18.85 5.20 -6.90
CA THR A 31 -17.90 4.07 -6.93
C THR A 31 -17.82 3.45 -8.33
N SER A 32 -18.95 3.27 -9.01
CA SER A 32 -18.97 2.69 -10.36
C SER A 32 -18.32 3.60 -11.42
N GLU A 33 -18.53 4.92 -11.30
CA GLU A 33 -17.92 5.91 -12.17
C GLU A 33 -16.41 6.01 -11.93
N GLU A 34 -15.98 5.93 -10.68
CA GLU A 34 -14.57 5.91 -10.29
C GLU A 34 -13.83 4.68 -10.84
N ILE A 35 -14.40 3.48 -10.66
CA ILE A 35 -13.86 2.23 -11.23
C ILE A 35 -13.70 2.37 -12.76
N SER A 36 -14.72 2.91 -13.43
CA SER A 36 -14.68 3.16 -14.88
C SER A 36 -13.55 4.11 -15.28
N ARG A 37 -13.32 5.19 -14.52
CA ARG A 37 -12.23 6.15 -14.76
C ARG A 37 -10.85 5.52 -14.57
N VAL A 38 -10.68 4.73 -13.51
CA VAL A 38 -9.43 4.02 -13.22
C VAL A 38 -9.11 3.00 -14.32
N GLU A 39 -10.09 2.21 -14.75
CA GLU A 39 -9.91 1.22 -15.81
C GLU A 39 -9.56 1.90 -17.13
N GLN A 40 -10.27 2.96 -17.52
CA GLN A 40 -9.95 3.74 -18.72
C GLN A 40 -8.54 4.34 -18.64
N TYR A 41 -8.17 4.90 -17.49
CA TYR A 41 -6.82 5.42 -17.28
C TYR A 41 -5.78 4.33 -17.48
N TYR A 42 -5.98 3.15 -16.88
CA TYR A 42 -5.07 2.02 -17.06
C TYR A 42 -4.97 1.60 -18.53
N LEU A 43 -6.09 1.38 -19.22
CA LEU A 43 -6.09 0.94 -20.62
C LEU A 43 -5.35 1.92 -21.54
N ASN A 44 -5.49 3.22 -21.28
CA ASN A 44 -4.83 4.27 -22.06
C ASN A 44 -3.35 4.47 -21.70
N ASN A 45 -2.93 4.05 -20.50
CA ASN A 45 -1.61 4.39 -19.95
C ASN A 45 -0.77 3.19 -19.48
N LYS A 46 -1.20 1.94 -19.72
CA LYS A 46 -0.53 0.70 -19.23
C LYS A 46 0.95 0.55 -19.65
N GLY A 47 1.40 1.34 -20.61
CA GLY A 47 2.72 1.29 -21.22
C GLY A 47 2.68 0.67 -22.62
N ASN A 48 3.78 0.81 -23.36
CA ASN A 48 3.99 0.18 -24.68
C ASN A 48 4.69 -1.19 -24.54
N ASP A 49 5.05 -1.83 -25.66
CA ASP A 49 5.75 -3.13 -25.66
C ASP A 49 7.28 -3.00 -25.59
N GLN A 50 7.83 -1.78 -25.54
CA GLN A 50 9.28 -1.58 -25.46
C GLN A 50 9.79 -1.83 -24.03
N PRO A 51 10.97 -2.43 -23.84
CA PRO A 51 11.57 -2.56 -22.50
C PRO A 51 11.73 -1.21 -21.81
N SER A 52 11.55 -1.16 -20.49
CA SER A 52 11.77 0.07 -19.73
C SER A 52 13.26 0.34 -19.55
N GLN A 53 13.62 1.62 -19.53
CA GLN A 53 14.98 2.05 -19.18
C GLN A 53 14.93 2.97 -17.97
N SER A 54 15.52 2.52 -16.88
CA SER A 54 15.74 3.33 -15.68
C SER A 54 17.08 4.05 -15.82
N LYS A 55 17.07 5.38 -15.80
CA LYS A 55 18.28 6.21 -15.94
C LYS A 55 18.54 6.97 -14.65
N GLY A 56 19.82 7.14 -14.32
CA GLY A 56 20.25 7.80 -13.09
C GLY A 56 19.91 7.00 -11.83
N SER A 57 19.77 7.71 -10.71
CA SER A 57 19.50 7.11 -9.40
C SER A 57 18.03 7.23 -9.01
N VAL A 58 17.60 6.47 -8.00
CA VAL A 58 16.24 6.56 -7.45
C VAL A 58 15.87 7.96 -6.97
N SER A 59 16.85 8.82 -6.63
CA SER A 59 16.64 10.19 -6.15
C SER A 59 17.05 11.29 -7.15
N ASN A 60 17.48 10.91 -8.34
CA ASN A 60 17.85 11.82 -9.43
C ASN A 60 17.90 11.00 -10.73
N GLY A 61 16.75 10.78 -11.33
CA GLY A 61 16.61 9.84 -12.43
C GLY A 61 15.40 10.07 -13.30
N SER A 62 15.26 9.24 -14.31
CA SER A 62 14.12 9.20 -15.22
C SER A 62 13.80 7.75 -15.59
N LEU A 63 12.59 7.57 -16.12
CA LEU A 63 12.09 6.30 -16.59
C LEU A 63 11.63 6.48 -18.04
N GLU A 64 12.11 5.60 -18.93
CA GLU A 64 11.60 5.50 -20.29
C GLU A 64 10.79 4.23 -20.45
N ASN A 65 9.71 4.29 -21.25
CA ASN A 65 8.78 3.18 -21.45
C ASN A 65 8.22 2.60 -20.14
N GLY A 66 7.97 3.45 -19.14
CA GLY A 66 7.41 3.04 -17.85
C GLY A 66 6.09 2.26 -18.01
N LYS A 67 5.87 1.29 -17.12
CA LYS A 67 4.67 0.45 -17.09
C LYS A 67 3.82 0.83 -15.90
N LEU A 68 2.57 1.16 -16.15
CA LEU A 68 1.59 1.39 -15.09
C LEU A 68 1.19 0.04 -14.49
N LEU A 69 1.18 -0.06 -13.17
CA LEU A 69 0.64 -1.21 -12.44
C LEU A 69 -0.88 -1.27 -12.65
N PRO A 70 -1.52 -2.45 -12.85
CA PRO A 70 -2.97 -2.54 -12.76
C PRO A 70 -3.46 -2.02 -11.40
N PHE A 71 -4.58 -1.31 -11.36
CA PHE A 71 -5.06 -0.73 -10.11
C PHE A 71 -5.38 -1.79 -9.05
N SER A 72 -5.84 -2.97 -9.45
CA SER A 72 -6.09 -4.09 -8.56
C SER A 72 -5.85 -5.43 -9.25
N GLY A 73 -5.71 -6.48 -8.43
CA GLY A 73 -5.72 -7.87 -8.85
C GLY A 73 -6.39 -8.75 -7.79
N THR A 74 -6.19 -10.06 -7.87
CA THR A 74 -6.85 -11.04 -6.99
C THR A 74 -6.68 -10.74 -5.51
N ASN A 75 -5.47 -10.35 -5.10
CA ASN A 75 -5.06 -10.18 -3.72
C ASN A 75 -4.26 -8.90 -3.48
N TYR A 76 -4.36 -7.91 -4.37
CA TYR A 76 -3.73 -6.61 -4.17
C TYR A 76 -4.55 -5.45 -4.76
N GLN A 77 -4.30 -4.26 -4.25
CA GLN A 77 -4.87 -3.01 -4.74
C GLN A 77 -3.91 -1.83 -4.58
N TYR A 78 -3.93 -0.88 -5.51
CA TYR A 78 -3.28 0.42 -5.37
C TYR A 78 -4.11 1.30 -4.43
N PHE A 79 -3.47 1.93 -3.46
CA PHE A 79 -4.16 2.49 -2.30
C PHE A 79 -5.08 3.69 -2.57
N ASP A 80 -4.76 4.52 -3.57
CA ASP A 80 -5.40 5.81 -3.76
C ASP A 80 -5.68 6.12 -5.24
N THR A 81 -6.95 6.26 -5.59
CA THR A 81 -7.38 6.57 -6.95
C THR A 81 -6.83 7.91 -7.44
N THR A 82 -6.78 8.94 -6.59
CA THR A 82 -6.26 10.25 -6.98
C THR A 82 -4.79 10.17 -7.37
N SER A 83 -3.97 9.57 -6.53
CA SER A 83 -2.54 9.31 -6.76
C SER A 83 -2.33 8.50 -8.05
N TYR A 84 -3.16 7.47 -8.26
CA TYR A 84 -3.10 6.63 -9.46
C TYR A 84 -3.40 7.42 -10.74
N LEU A 85 -4.49 8.20 -10.76
CA LEU A 85 -4.90 9.03 -11.90
C LEU A 85 -3.93 10.19 -12.16
N MET A 86 -3.17 10.62 -11.15
CA MET A 86 -2.05 11.56 -11.30
C MET A 86 -0.79 10.91 -11.90
N GLY A 87 -0.83 9.61 -12.19
CA GLY A 87 0.23 8.88 -12.87
C GLY A 87 1.40 8.51 -11.98
N ARG A 88 1.16 8.21 -10.70
CA ARG A 88 2.19 7.82 -9.72
C ARG A 88 2.39 6.31 -9.55
N GLY A 89 1.64 5.51 -10.31
CA GLY A 89 1.70 4.04 -10.28
C GLY A 89 2.60 3.40 -11.36
N PHE A 90 3.54 4.15 -11.96
CA PHE A 90 4.41 3.62 -13.00
C PHE A 90 5.69 3.03 -12.42
N MET A 91 6.27 2.05 -13.10
CA MET A 91 7.54 1.43 -12.70
C MET A 91 8.28 0.85 -13.90
N ASN A 92 9.52 0.42 -13.68
CA ASN A 92 10.25 -0.38 -14.65
C ASN A 92 9.51 -1.70 -14.93
N ASP A 93 9.55 -2.19 -16.17
CA ASP A 93 8.87 -3.43 -16.59
C ASP A 93 9.29 -4.65 -15.76
N LYS A 94 10.57 -4.75 -15.39
CA LYS A 94 11.05 -5.83 -14.51
C LYS A 94 10.53 -5.71 -13.08
N VAL A 95 10.41 -4.49 -12.56
CA VAL A 95 9.82 -4.25 -11.23
C VAL A 95 8.33 -4.60 -11.25
N LYS A 96 7.60 -4.22 -12.30
CA LYS A 96 6.19 -4.63 -12.49
C LYS A 96 6.04 -6.15 -12.50
N THR A 97 6.86 -6.85 -13.27
CA THR A 97 6.84 -8.32 -13.31
C THR A 97 7.13 -8.91 -11.93
N THR A 98 8.15 -8.39 -11.23
CA THR A 98 8.52 -8.81 -9.87
C THR A 98 7.35 -8.69 -8.91
N VAL A 99 6.69 -7.52 -8.87
CA VAL A 99 5.56 -7.24 -7.98
C VAL A 99 4.37 -8.16 -8.29
N LEU A 100 3.97 -8.25 -9.56
CA LEU A 100 2.82 -9.07 -9.96
C LEU A 100 3.05 -10.57 -9.71
N SER A 101 4.24 -11.09 -10.01
CA SER A 101 4.61 -12.47 -9.72
C SER A 101 4.70 -12.74 -8.22
N THR A 102 5.09 -11.75 -7.42
CA THR A 102 5.10 -11.86 -5.95
C THR A 102 3.67 -12.04 -5.43
N TYR A 103 2.71 -11.24 -5.91
CA TYR A 103 1.33 -11.40 -5.50
C TYR A 103 0.69 -12.72 -5.94
N GLN A 104 1.01 -13.20 -7.14
CA GLN A 104 0.60 -14.55 -7.57
C GLN A 104 1.12 -15.65 -6.64
N ARG A 105 2.32 -15.49 -6.07
CA ARG A 105 2.83 -16.42 -5.05
C ARG A 105 2.16 -16.22 -3.71
N CYS A 106 1.90 -14.97 -3.30
CA CYS A 106 1.18 -14.67 -2.07
C CYS A 106 -0.23 -15.28 -2.05
N GLU A 107 -0.92 -15.42 -3.19
CA GLU A 107 -2.21 -16.13 -3.27
C GLU A 107 -2.14 -17.54 -2.67
N LYS A 108 -0.99 -18.21 -2.82
CA LYS A 108 -0.76 -19.58 -2.33
C LYS A 108 -0.09 -19.60 -0.96
N GLU A 109 0.91 -18.75 -0.77
CA GLU A 109 1.81 -18.81 0.37
C GLU A 109 1.36 -17.94 1.55
N ILE A 110 0.56 -16.91 1.28
CA ILE A 110 -0.04 -16.00 2.27
C ILE A 110 -1.56 -15.97 2.03
N SER A 111 -2.15 -17.16 1.87
CA SER A 111 -3.54 -17.34 1.47
C SER A 111 -4.50 -16.53 2.35
N GLY A 112 -5.45 -15.86 1.71
CA GLY A 112 -6.45 -15.02 2.38
C GLY A 112 -5.98 -13.62 2.78
N ARG A 113 -4.73 -13.25 2.46
CA ARG A 113 -4.22 -11.88 2.65
C ARG A 113 -4.46 -11.04 1.40
N HIS A 114 -4.94 -9.82 1.59
CA HIS A 114 -4.95 -8.76 0.59
C HIS A 114 -3.81 -7.78 0.88
N PHE A 115 -3.18 -7.23 -0.16
CA PHE A 115 -2.03 -6.33 -0.06
C PHE A 115 -2.36 -4.97 -0.67
N TYR A 116 -1.76 -3.91 -0.14
CA TYR A 116 -1.90 -2.58 -0.68
C TYR A 116 -0.55 -2.00 -1.08
N LEU A 117 -0.49 -1.47 -2.30
CA LEU A 117 0.67 -0.76 -2.82
C LEU A 117 0.41 0.73 -2.81
N MET A 118 1.47 1.46 -2.47
CA MET A 118 1.48 2.91 -2.47
C MET A 118 2.28 3.41 -3.67
N GLU A 119 2.94 4.54 -3.50
CA GLU A 119 3.67 5.23 -4.53
C GLU A 119 4.72 4.36 -5.24
N CYS A 120 4.77 4.54 -6.55
CA CYS A 120 5.83 4.04 -7.43
C CYS A 120 6.45 5.28 -8.10
N ALA A 121 6.81 5.19 -9.39
CA ALA A 121 7.29 6.32 -10.17
C ALA A 121 6.18 7.06 -10.94
N ASN A 122 6.50 8.28 -11.40
CA ASN A 122 5.79 8.92 -12.49
C ASN A 122 6.03 8.18 -13.81
N GLN A 123 5.16 8.37 -14.82
CA GLN A 123 5.28 7.76 -16.15
C GLN A 123 6.67 7.86 -16.77
N ASN A 124 7.28 9.05 -16.68
CA ASN A 124 8.62 9.32 -17.20
C ASN A 124 9.69 9.43 -16.09
N GLY A 125 9.34 9.00 -14.87
CA GLY A 125 10.18 9.19 -13.68
C GLY A 125 10.30 10.66 -13.28
N GLY A 126 11.46 11.04 -12.75
CA GLY A 126 11.70 12.38 -12.22
C GLY A 126 11.05 12.60 -10.84
N LYS A 127 11.11 13.85 -10.36
CA LYS A 127 10.69 14.22 -9.00
C LYS A 127 9.20 13.95 -8.76
N ILE A 128 8.88 13.41 -7.58
CA ILE A 128 7.52 13.14 -7.12
C ILE A 128 7.35 13.81 -5.76
N PHE A 129 6.71 14.97 -5.67
CA PHE A 129 6.50 15.60 -4.37
C PHE A 129 5.49 14.79 -3.51
N PRO A 130 5.74 14.55 -2.20
CA PRO A 130 6.89 15.02 -1.40
C PRO A 130 8.09 14.04 -1.36
N HIS A 131 7.99 12.88 -2.02
CA HIS A 131 9.04 11.87 -2.11
C HIS A 131 10.35 12.42 -2.71
N ARG A 132 11.46 12.00 -2.12
CA ARG A 132 12.81 12.32 -2.63
C ARG A 132 13.31 11.27 -3.63
N THR A 133 12.81 10.03 -3.52
CA THR A 133 13.16 8.87 -4.33
C THR A 133 12.13 8.64 -5.45
N HIS A 134 11.93 7.39 -5.90
CA HIS A 134 10.95 6.99 -6.93
C HIS A 134 11.16 7.57 -8.34
N GLN A 135 12.32 8.16 -8.62
CA GLN A 135 12.50 8.94 -9.86
C GLN A 135 12.84 8.10 -11.09
N ASN A 136 13.22 6.83 -10.95
CA ASN A 136 13.68 6.01 -12.09
C ASN A 136 12.91 4.69 -12.26
N GLY A 137 11.79 4.51 -11.56
CA GLY A 137 10.96 3.29 -11.67
C GLY A 137 11.52 2.06 -10.97
N LEU A 138 12.54 2.21 -10.11
CA LEU A 138 13.15 1.12 -9.32
C LEU A 138 12.82 1.20 -7.83
N SER A 139 11.76 1.91 -7.46
CA SER A 139 11.31 2.03 -6.07
C SER A 139 9.80 1.76 -5.99
N VAL A 140 9.34 1.11 -4.92
CA VAL A 140 7.93 0.83 -4.65
C VAL A 140 7.68 0.94 -3.14
N ASP A 141 6.61 1.64 -2.78
CA ASP A 141 6.09 1.67 -1.41
C ASP A 141 4.98 0.63 -1.24
N PHE A 142 5.02 -0.10 -0.13
CA PHE A 142 4.04 -1.11 0.23
C PHE A 142 3.50 -0.81 1.62
N MET A 143 2.18 -0.86 1.80
CA MET A 143 1.58 -0.69 3.14
C MET A 143 1.99 -1.84 4.06
N MET A 144 2.14 -1.53 5.36
CA MET A 144 2.28 -2.53 6.39
C MET A 144 0.97 -3.32 6.51
N PRO A 145 0.96 -4.65 6.28
CA PRO A 145 -0.23 -5.45 6.51
C PRO A 145 -0.64 -5.38 7.98
N LEU A 146 -1.93 -5.18 8.24
CA LEU A 146 -2.44 -5.03 9.60
C LEU A 146 -3.21 -6.27 10.06
N ASN A 147 -3.21 -6.48 11.36
CA ASN A 147 -4.10 -7.38 12.06
C ASN A 147 -4.85 -6.63 13.15
N GLN A 148 -6.11 -7.01 13.37
CA GLN A 148 -6.88 -6.62 14.54
C GLN A 148 -7.35 -7.89 15.23
N ASN A 149 -7.07 -8.04 16.53
CA ASN A 149 -7.42 -9.24 17.30
C ASN A 149 -6.99 -10.56 16.63
N ASN A 150 -5.74 -10.61 16.13
CA ASN A 150 -5.13 -11.75 15.41
C ASN A 150 -5.81 -12.14 14.09
N LYS A 151 -6.58 -11.25 13.48
CA LYS A 151 -7.17 -11.45 12.15
C LYS A 151 -6.71 -10.35 11.20
N PRO A 152 -6.57 -10.62 9.89
CA PRO A 152 -6.30 -9.58 8.91
C PRO A 152 -7.29 -8.42 9.01
N TYR A 153 -6.78 -7.21 8.91
CA TYR A 153 -7.55 -5.98 9.02
C TYR A 153 -7.14 -5.01 7.91
N TYR A 154 -8.12 -4.33 7.29
CA TYR A 154 -7.92 -3.61 6.02
C TYR A 154 -8.59 -2.23 5.97
N ASP A 155 -9.33 -1.82 7.00
CA ASP A 155 -10.11 -0.58 6.88
C ASP A 155 -9.23 0.67 6.86
N LEU A 156 -8.08 0.63 7.55
CA LEU A 156 -7.08 1.69 7.48
C LEU A 156 -6.33 1.73 6.14
N ASP A 157 -6.30 0.63 5.38
CA ASP A 157 -5.63 0.57 4.07
C ASP A 157 -6.42 1.33 2.97
N LYS A 158 -7.69 1.64 3.24
CA LYS A 158 -8.62 2.28 2.28
C LYS A 158 -8.69 3.81 2.45
N LEU A 159 -7.84 4.39 3.28
CA LEU A 159 -7.84 5.82 3.60
C LEU A 159 -7.25 6.71 2.48
N GLY A 160 -6.72 6.10 1.42
CA GLY A 160 -6.00 6.80 0.37
C GLY A 160 -4.84 7.61 0.93
N GLY A 161 -4.69 8.86 0.50
CA GLY A 161 -3.63 9.75 0.99
C GLY A 161 -3.62 10.00 2.51
N GLN A 162 -4.73 9.77 3.22
CA GLN A 162 -4.79 9.91 4.68
C GLN A 162 -4.08 8.76 5.42
N HIS A 163 -3.73 7.67 4.74
CA HIS A 163 -2.97 6.56 5.34
C HIS A 163 -1.62 7.03 5.91
N TYR A 164 -0.97 8.01 5.26
CA TYR A 164 0.27 8.65 5.74
C TYR A 164 0.12 9.44 7.06
N LEU A 165 -1.10 9.59 7.59
CA LEU A 165 -1.36 10.23 8.87
C LEU A 165 -1.51 9.21 10.02
N LEU A 166 -1.49 7.91 9.71
CA LEU A 166 -1.46 6.87 10.72
C LEU A 166 -0.14 6.96 11.48
N ALA A 167 -0.18 6.56 12.74
CA ALA A 167 0.98 6.55 13.61
C ALA A 167 0.99 5.25 14.41
N PHE A 168 2.13 4.59 14.43
CA PHE A 168 2.33 3.34 15.17
C PHE A 168 3.41 3.54 16.23
N ASP A 169 3.26 2.86 17.36
CA ASP A 169 4.34 2.81 18.35
C ASP A 169 5.48 1.87 17.90
N TYR A 170 6.54 1.78 18.70
CA TYR A 170 7.71 0.97 18.37
C TYR A 170 7.49 -0.55 18.47
N GLU A 171 6.33 -0.97 18.96
CA GLU A 171 5.88 -2.38 18.94
C GLU A 171 4.93 -2.63 17.75
N GLY A 172 4.71 -1.62 16.89
CA GLY A 172 3.85 -1.70 15.72
C GLY A 172 2.36 -1.67 16.05
N ARG A 173 1.94 -1.12 17.20
CA ARG A 173 0.53 -0.91 17.55
C ARG A 173 0.06 0.46 17.09
N TYR A 174 -1.12 0.52 16.49
CA TYR A 174 -1.73 1.78 16.07
C TYR A 174 -2.05 2.63 17.30
N LEU A 175 -1.67 3.91 17.29
CA LEU A 175 -1.79 4.78 18.46
C LEU A 175 -3.25 5.07 18.84
N ASP A 176 -4.16 5.20 17.88
CA ASP A 176 -5.58 5.52 18.17
C ASP A 176 -6.40 4.28 18.57
N ASP A 177 -6.01 3.09 18.10
CA ASP A 177 -6.59 1.81 18.52
C ASP A 177 -5.50 0.71 18.60
N PRO A 178 -4.91 0.49 19.79
CA PRO A 178 -3.85 -0.50 19.98
C PRO A 178 -4.27 -1.97 19.77
N SER A 179 -5.55 -2.26 19.53
CA SER A 179 -5.98 -3.59 19.09
C SER A 179 -5.58 -3.90 17.64
N ILE A 180 -5.25 -2.85 16.87
CA ILE A 180 -4.75 -2.90 15.51
C ILE A 180 -3.22 -2.82 15.55
N GLN A 181 -2.57 -3.78 14.91
CA GLN A 181 -1.11 -3.90 14.92
C GLN A 181 -0.58 -4.37 13.56
N ILE A 182 0.68 -4.05 13.28
CA ILE A 182 1.40 -4.51 12.10
C ILE A 182 1.63 -6.03 12.18
N ASP A 183 1.39 -6.72 11.06
CA ASP A 183 1.75 -8.12 10.86
C ASP A 183 3.15 -8.24 10.24
N PHE A 184 4.16 -8.14 11.11
CA PHE A 184 5.57 -8.21 10.73
C PHE A 184 5.95 -9.53 10.04
N GLU A 185 5.29 -10.65 10.37
CA GLU A 185 5.57 -11.93 9.72
C GLU A 185 5.14 -11.93 8.25
N VAL A 186 4.02 -11.27 7.93
CA VAL A 186 3.60 -11.07 6.54
C VAL A 186 4.54 -10.12 5.81
N VAL A 187 5.00 -9.04 6.44
CA VAL A 187 6.01 -8.12 5.85
C VAL A 187 7.28 -8.90 5.49
N ALA A 188 7.82 -9.66 6.44
CA ALA A 188 9.06 -10.41 6.23
C ALA A 188 8.90 -11.49 5.14
N LYS A 189 7.77 -12.21 5.14
CA LYS A 189 7.49 -13.20 4.10
C LYS A 189 7.32 -12.55 2.72
N HIS A 190 6.64 -11.40 2.65
CA HIS A 190 6.49 -10.67 1.40
C HIS A 190 7.85 -10.24 0.84
N LEU A 191 8.75 -9.68 1.65
CA LEU A 191 10.11 -9.29 1.22
C LEU A 191 10.94 -10.46 0.71
N LEU A 192 10.85 -11.64 1.35
CA LEU A 192 11.53 -12.85 0.90
C LEU A 192 11.01 -13.34 -0.47
N LEU A 193 9.69 -13.30 -0.67
CA LEU A 193 9.07 -13.65 -1.95
C LEU A 193 9.43 -12.63 -3.04
N LEU A 194 9.42 -11.35 -2.68
CA LEU A 194 9.76 -10.23 -3.56
C LEU A 194 11.20 -10.34 -4.06
N GLU A 195 12.15 -10.60 -3.18
CA GLU A 195 13.55 -10.88 -3.53
C GLU A 195 13.66 -12.08 -4.47
N GLN A 196 12.95 -13.18 -4.16
CA GLN A 196 12.99 -14.36 -5.04
C GLN A 196 12.46 -14.03 -6.43
N GLN A 197 11.34 -13.30 -6.56
CA GLN A 197 10.80 -12.95 -7.88
C GLN A 197 11.64 -11.89 -8.60
N ALA A 198 12.31 -10.99 -7.88
CA ALA A 198 13.23 -10.02 -8.46
C ALA A 198 14.40 -10.74 -9.16
N ASN A 199 14.95 -11.76 -8.50
CA ASN A 199 16.08 -12.53 -9.02
C ASN A 199 15.76 -13.23 -10.35
N GLU A 200 14.52 -13.71 -10.54
CA GLU A 200 14.06 -14.35 -11.79
C GLU A 200 14.12 -13.42 -13.01
N VAL A 201 14.06 -12.09 -12.79
CA VAL A 201 14.11 -11.08 -13.87
C VAL A 201 15.42 -10.30 -13.91
N GLY A 202 16.43 -10.75 -13.16
CA GLY A 202 17.75 -10.12 -13.10
C GLY A 202 17.78 -8.83 -12.28
N LEU A 203 16.89 -8.71 -11.29
CA LEU A 203 16.92 -7.67 -10.26
C LEU A 203 17.20 -8.30 -8.89
N LYS A 204 17.54 -7.46 -7.92
CA LYS A 204 17.51 -7.78 -6.49
C LYS A 204 17.00 -6.59 -5.69
N ILE A 205 16.58 -6.82 -4.46
CA ILE A 205 16.35 -5.75 -3.50
C ILE A 205 17.69 -5.15 -3.13
N LYS A 206 17.84 -3.85 -3.42
CA LYS A 206 19.00 -3.05 -3.01
C LYS A 206 18.91 -2.70 -1.52
N LYS A 207 17.70 -2.29 -1.10
CA LYS A 207 17.47 -1.73 0.23
C LYS A 207 15.98 -1.71 0.57
N VAL A 208 15.66 -2.01 1.82
CA VAL A 208 14.34 -1.82 2.43
C VAL A 208 14.42 -0.70 3.47
N ILE A 209 13.49 0.24 3.43
CA ILE A 209 13.32 1.31 4.41
C ILE A 209 12.02 1.05 5.19
N ILE A 210 12.16 1.01 6.51
CA ILE A 210 11.07 1.03 7.50
C ILE A 210 11.51 1.95 8.63
N HIS A 211 10.57 2.35 9.50
CA HIS A 211 10.90 2.99 10.76
C HIS A 211 11.89 2.10 11.54
N THR A 212 13.06 2.61 11.87
CA THR A 212 14.21 1.78 12.30
C THR A 212 14.00 1.04 13.62
N GLU A 213 13.10 1.56 14.45
CA GLU A 213 12.68 1.04 15.75
C GLU A 213 11.77 -0.19 15.60
N LEU A 214 11.12 -0.39 14.44
CA LEU A 214 10.29 -1.58 14.15
C LEU A 214 11.10 -2.80 13.72
N LYS A 215 12.42 -2.68 13.60
CA LYS A 215 13.27 -3.75 13.05
C LYS A 215 13.35 -4.98 13.93
N ASP A 216 13.34 -4.78 15.25
CA ASP A 216 13.39 -5.91 16.17
C ASP A 216 12.11 -6.75 16.04
N GLU A 217 10.95 -6.08 15.89
CA GLU A 217 9.67 -6.72 15.60
C GLU A 217 9.64 -7.40 14.22
N LEU A 218 10.15 -6.72 13.18
CA LEU A 218 10.30 -7.29 11.83
C LEU A 218 11.08 -8.62 11.85
N TYR A 219 12.08 -8.73 12.72
CA TYR A 219 12.93 -9.90 12.80
C TYR A 219 12.49 -10.93 13.85
N ALA A 220 11.50 -10.64 14.68
CA ALA A 220 11.16 -11.48 15.82
C ALA A 220 10.63 -12.87 15.40
N GLY A 221 9.79 -12.91 14.37
CA GLY A 221 9.10 -14.12 13.93
C GLY A 221 9.89 -15.05 13.00
N LYS A 222 9.25 -16.14 12.54
CA LYS A 222 9.89 -17.19 11.74
C LYS A 222 10.40 -16.67 10.40
N TYR A 223 9.60 -15.87 9.69
CA TYR A 223 10.05 -15.27 8.42
C TYR A 223 10.94 -14.07 8.68
N GLY A 224 10.74 -13.36 9.78
CA GLY A 224 11.66 -12.33 10.26
C GLY A 224 13.10 -12.82 10.41
N GLN A 225 13.30 -13.99 11.04
CA GLN A 225 14.64 -14.57 11.19
C GLN A 225 15.24 -15.05 9.87
N GLN A 226 14.41 -15.53 8.93
CA GLN A 226 14.86 -15.86 7.57
C GLN A 226 15.31 -14.61 6.83
N LEU A 227 14.52 -13.52 6.90
CA LEU A 227 14.87 -12.23 6.34
C LEU A 227 16.20 -11.70 6.94
N LYS A 228 16.36 -11.79 8.26
CA LYS A 228 17.59 -11.39 8.96
C LYS A 228 18.83 -12.18 8.52
N SER A 229 18.64 -13.44 8.16
CA SER A 229 19.69 -14.35 7.68
C SER A 229 19.93 -14.24 6.17
N SER A 230 19.10 -13.49 5.46
CA SER A 230 19.22 -13.24 4.02
C SER A 230 20.22 -12.12 3.72
N ASN A 231 20.50 -11.88 2.43
CA ASN A 231 21.32 -10.75 1.98
C ASN A 231 20.50 -9.45 1.77
N ILE A 232 19.21 -9.44 2.13
CA ILE A 232 18.35 -8.26 1.97
C ILE A 232 18.75 -7.20 3.01
N TYR A 233 19.22 -6.05 2.53
CA TYR A 233 19.60 -4.95 3.39
C TYR A 233 18.39 -4.13 3.87
N VAL A 234 18.11 -4.17 5.17
CA VAL A 234 17.16 -3.25 5.82
C VAL A 234 17.95 -2.13 6.50
N VAL A 235 17.60 -0.88 6.20
CA VAL A 235 18.31 0.32 6.71
C VAL A 235 18.52 0.27 8.22
N LYS A 236 19.67 0.77 8.69
CA LYS A 236 20.01 0.77 10.12
C LYS A 236 19.80 2.11 10.81
N ALA A 237 19.77 3.20 10.04
CA ALA A 237 19.58 4.54 10.53
C ALA A 237 18.99 5.40 9.41
N LEU A 238 18.11 6.32 9.79
CA LEU A 238 17.51 7.34 8.94
C LEU A 238 17.59 8.69 9.66
N SER A 239 17.53 9.80 8.93
CA SER A 239 17.30 11.10 9.58
C SER A 239 15.95 11.08 10.31
N PRO A 240 15.78 11.73 11.47
CA PRO A 240 14.54 11.67 12.26
C PRO A 240 13.27 11.93 11.45
N LEU A 241 13.30 12.96 10.58
CA LEU A 241 12.16 13.30 9.73
C LEU A 241 11.77 12.18 8.75
N ILE A 242 12.75 11.51 8.14
CA ILE A 242 12.47 10.41 7.20
C ILE A 242 12.02 9.18 7.98
N ASN A 243 12.61 8.91 9.14
CA ASN A 243 12.25 7.77 9.97
C ASN A 243 10.78 7.80 10.39
N ALA A 244 10.33 8.96 10.88
CA ALA A 244 8.97 9.19 11.35
C ALA A 244 7.88 9.15 10.26
N LEU A 245 8.26 8.96 8.99
CA LEU A 245 7.32 8.82 7.87
C LEU A 245 7.12 7.37 7.43
N HIS A 246 7.80 6.38 8.02
CA HIS A 246 7.81 4.98 7.53
C HIS A 246 7.36 3.98 8.59
N ASP A 247 6.43 4.36 9.46
CA ASP A 247 5.82 3.48 10.47
C ASP A 247 4.54 2.78 9.97
N ASP A 248 3.92 3.28 8.90
CA ASP A 248 2.72 2.73 8.24
C ASP A 248 3.04 1.94 6.95
N HIS A 249 4.23 2.10 6.39
CA HIS A 249 4.63 1.47 5.13
C HIS A 249 6.12 1.08 5.10
N TYR A 250 6.49 0.24 4.14
CA TYR A 250 7.88 -0.08 3.82
C TYR A 250 8.22 0.23 2.37
N HIS A 251 9.34 0.92 2.18
CA HIS A 251 9.85 1.31 0.88
C HIS A 251 10.92 0.34 0.41
N VAL A 252 10.84 -0.12 -0.83
CA VAL A 252 11.81 -1.04 -1.42
C VAL A 252 12.46 -0.41 -2.65
N ASP A 253 13.79 -0.28 -2.60
CA ASP A 253 14.61 0.05 -3.77
C ASP A 253 15.12 -1.26 -4.41
N PHE A 254 15.05 -1.35 -5.74
CA PHE A 254 15.62 -2.42 -6.55
C PHE A 254 16.89 -1.97 -7.27
N GLU A 255 17.73 -2.93 -7.62
CA GLU A 255 18.83 -2.73 -8.58
C GLU A 255 19.04 -3.98 -9.43
N SER A 256 19.75 -3.83 -10.56
CA SER A 256 20.16 -4.99 -11.36
C SER A 256 21.15 -5.87 -10.61
N LEU A 257 21.09 -7.18 -10.87
CA LEU A 257 22.07 -8.15 -10.39
C LEU A 257 23.49 -7.87 -10.89
#